data_AF-A0ABD4KI35-F1
#
_entry.id   AF-A0ABD4KI35-F1
#
_cell.length_a   1.000
_cell.length_b   1.000
_cell.length_c   1.000
_cell.angle_alpha   90.00
_cell.angle_beta   90.00
_cell.angle_gamma   90.00
#
_symmetry.space_group_name_H-M   'P 1'
#
loop_
_entity.id
_entity.type
_entity.pdbx_description
1 polymer ?
#
loop_
_entity_poly.entity_id
_entity_poly.type
_entity_poly.pdbx_seq_one_letter_code
_entity_poly.pdbx_strand_id
1 'polypeptide(L)'
;MDDLQVMRFLARSLEQAASQHDWPRMQEVDAQIAGLLISLQGQTLTAEKREALTALRTVHQQVSQYSQQQSDELEQQMARARRNREGASAYAQFAEVGERG
;
A
#
# COMPACT_ATOMS: atom_id res chain seq x y z
N MET A 1 -28.74 4.82 -4.55
CA MET A 1 -27.64 3.83 -4.46
C MET A 1 -27.52 3.49 -3.00
N ASP A 2 -27.56 2.21 -2.64
CA ASP A 2 -27.63 1.80 -1.23
C ASP A 2 -26.24 1.90 -0.57
N ASP A 3 -26.14 2.51 0.61
CA ASP A 3 -24.85 2.74 1.30
C ASP A 3 -24.07 1.43 1.52
N LEU A 4 -24.78 0.29 1.72
CA LEU A 4 -24.13 -1.02 1.86
C LEU A 4 -23.46 -1.46 0.56
N GLN A 5 -24.08 -1.20 -0.60
CA GLN A 5 -23.49 -1.54 -1.89
C GLN A 5 -22.24 -0.71 -2.15
N VAL A 6 -22.25 0.56 -1.76
CA VAL A 6 -21.08 1.45 -1.89
C VAL A 6 -19.94 0.98 -0.99
N MET A 7 -20.22 0.62 0.28
CA MET A 7 -19.19 0.06 1.18
C MET A 7 -18.55 -1.22 0.63
N ARG A 8 -19.36 -2.15 0.12
CA ARG A 8 -18.85 -3.42 -0.46
C ARG A 8 -18.03 -3.18 -1.73
N PHE A 9 -18.44 -2.21 -2.56
CA PHE A 9 -17.69 -1.83 -3.75
C PHE A 9 -16.34 -1.21 -3.41
N LEU A 10 -16.30 -0.32 -2.41
CA LEU A 10 -15.06 0.30 -1.95
C LEU A 10 -14.10 -0.72 -1.34
N ALA A 11 -14.60 -1.66 -0.52
CA ALA A 11 -13.80 -2.76 0.03
C ALA A 11 -13.12 -3.59 -1.07
N ARG A 12 -13.90 -4.01 -2.08
CA ARG A 12 -13.39 -4.83 -3.19
C ARG A 12 -12.43 -4.06 -4.09
N SER A 13 -12.68 -2.76 -4.29
CA SER A 13 -11.78 -1.89 -5.06
C SER A 13 -10.45 -1.70 -4.35
N LEU A 14 -10.46 -1.60 -3.01
CA LEU A 14 -9.24 -1.52 -2.20
C LEU A 14 -8.42 -2.81 -2.31
N GLU A 15 -9.05 -3.98 -2.19
CA GLU A 15 -8.37 -5.28 -2.37
C GLU A 15 -7.78 -5.45 -3.77
N GLN A 16 -8.50 -5.00 -4.80
CA GLN A 16 -8.01 -5.05 -6.18
C GLN A 16 -6.84 -4.11 -6.41
N ALA A 17 -6.89 -2.89 -5.86
CA ALA A 17 -5.78 -1.94 -5.96
C ALA A 17 -4.53 -2.46 -5.24
N ALA A 18 -4.71 -3.04 -4.05
CA ALA A 18 -3.64 -3.68 -3.29
C ALA A 18 -3.00 -4.84 -4.06
N SER A 19 -3.82 -5.72 -4.65
CA SER A 19 -3.34 -6.87 -5.44
C SER A 19 -2.62 -6.46 -6.73
N GLN A 20 -2.96 -5.29 -7.30
CA GLN A 20 -2.33 -4.75 -8.50
C GLN A 20 -1.14 -3.82 -8.20
N HIS A 21 -0.81 -3.60 -6.93
CA HIS A 21 0.22 -2.67 -6.48
C HIS A 21 -0.04 -1.23 -6.99
N ASP A 22 -1.31 -0.87 -7.19
CA ASP A 22 -1.74 0.42 -7.72
C ASP A 22 -1.99 1.39 -6.56
N TRP A 23 -0.89 1.90 -5.99
CA TRP A 23 -0.91 2.79 -4.82
C TRP A 23 -1.70 4.09 -5.03
N PRO A 24 -1.64 4.77 -6.20
CA PRO A 24 -2.48 5.94 -6.47
C PRO A 24 -3.98 5.61 -6.40
N ARG A 25 -4.39 4.51 -7.03
CA ARG A 25 -5.78 4.02 -6.98
C ARG A 25 -6.20 3.70 -5.55
N MET A 26 -5.28 3.16 -4.75
CA MET A 26 -5.52 2.86 -3.34
C MET A 26 -5.82 4.13 -2.54
N GLN A 27 -5.07 5.22 -2.75
CA GLN A 27 -5.35 6.53 -2.12
C GLN A 27 -6.69 7.13 -2.57
N GLU A 28 -7.06 7.01 -3.84
CA GLU A 28 -8.36 7.48 -4.33
C GLU A 28 -9.53 6.72 -3.69
N VAL A 29 -9.41 5.40 -3.56
CA VAL A 29 -10.42 4.58 -2.88
C VAL A 29 -10.49 4.91 -1.39
N ASP A 30 -9.34 5.17 -0.75
CA ASP A 30 -9.27 5.58 0.64
C ASP A 30 -9.95 6.93 0.91
N ALA A 31 -9.71 7.92 0.06
CA ALA A 31 -10.39 9.22 0.13
C ALA A 31 -11.91 9.10 -0.02
N GLN A 32 -12.38 8.20 -0.89
CA GLN A 32 -13.81 7.90 -1.04
C GLN A 32 -14.40 7.22 0.19
N ILE A 33 -13.66 6.30 0.83
CA ILE A 33 -14.05 5.69 2.10
C ILE A 33 -14.16 6.77 3.18
N ALA A 34 -13.17 7.66 3.30
CA ALA A 34 -13.18 8.76 4.26
C ALA A 34 -14.40 9.68 4.06
N GLY A 35 -14.71 10.06 2.81
CA GLY A 35 -15.89 10.86 2.49
C GLY A 35 -17.20 10.17 2.88
N LEU A 36 -17.30 8.86 2.66
CA LEU A 36 -18.47 8.07 3.07
C LEU A 36 -18.60 8.03 4.60
N LEU A 37 -17.50 7.80 5.32
CA LEU A 37 -17.47 7.78 6.78
C LEU A 37 -17.91 9.12 7.38
N ILE A 38 -17.46 10.23 6.80
CA ILE A 38 -17.86 11.59 7.21
C ILE A 38 -19.35 11.81 6.96
N SER A 39 -19.87 11.39 5.81
CA SER A 39 -21.31 11.50 5.49
C SER A 39 -22.19 10.68 6.44
N LEU A 40 -21.67 9.54 6.92
CA LEU A 40 -22.34 8.68 7.89
C LEU A 40 -22.16 9.13 9.34
N GLN A 41 -21.25 10.08 9.60
CA GLN A 41 -20.98 10.62 10.92
C GLN A 41 -22.22 11.41 11.40
N GLY A 42 -22.77 11.00 12.55
CA GLY A 42 -23.97 11.62 13.11
C GLY A 42 -25.29 11.00 12.64
N GLN A 43 -25.26 10.01 11.74
CA GLN A 43 -26.44 9.22 11.39
C GLN A 43 -26.60 8.01 12.32
N THR A 44 -27.84 7.63 12.61
CA THR A 44 -28.14 6.41 13.36
C THR A 44 -27.85 5.19 12.48
N LEU A 45 -26.64 4.65 12.60
CA LEU A 45 -26.22 3.47 11.84
C LEU A 45 -26.99 2.23 12.32
N THR A 46 -27.64 1.54 11.39
CA THR A 46 -28.23 0.21 11.60
C THR A 46 -27.14 -0.82 11.88
N ALA A 47 -27.51 -1.96 12.47
CA ALA A 47 -26.57 -3.04 12.79
C ALA A 47 -25.81 -3.51 11.54
N GLU A 48 -26.49 -3.67 10.40
CA GLU A 48 -25.89 -4.09 9.12
C GLU A 48 -24.85 -3.08 8.61
N LYS A 49 -25.11 -1.76 8.75
CA LYS A 49 -24.15 -0.72 8.36
C LYS A 49 -22.90 -0.75 9.26
N ARG A 50 -23.05 -1.00 10.56
CA ARG A 50 -21.89 -1.14 11.47
C ARG A 50 -21.05 -2.37 11.14
N GLU A 51 -21.70 -3.48 10.77
CA GLU A 51 -21.02 -4.70 10.41
C GLU A 51 -20.23 -4.54 9.10
N ALA A 52 -20.84 -3.90 8.09
CA ALA A 52 -20.17 -3.55 6.84
C ALA A 52 -18.96 -2.60 7.05
N LEU A 53 -19.10 -1.61 7.94
CA LEU A 53 -18.00 -0.72 8.33
C LEU A 53 -16.87 -1.47 9.04
N THR A 54 -17.21 -2.43 9.90
CA THR A 54 -16.22 -3.25 10.61
C THR A 54 -15.46 -4.14 9.62
N ALA A 55 -16.15 -4.75 8.66
CA ALA A 55 -15.53 -5.52 7.59
C ALA A 55 -14.59 -4.65 6.73
N LEU A 56 -15.04 -3.45 6.34
CA LEU A 56 -14.24 -2.49 5.58
C LEU A 56 -12.95 -2.10 6.33
N ARG A 57 -13.05 -1.84 7.65
CA ARG A 57 -11.90 -1.53 8.50
C ARG A 57 -10.88 -2.68 8.56
N THR A 58 -11.35 -3.91 8.66
CA THR A 58 -10.46 -5.09 8.69
C THR A 58 -9.70 -5.25 7.37
N VAL A 59 -10.40 -5.11 6.24
CA VAL A 59 -9.77 -5.16 4.91
C VAL A 59 -8.74 -4.05 4.75
N HIS A 60 -9.07 -2.83 5.18
CA HIS A 60 -8.16 -1.70 5.15
C HIS A 60 -6.88 -1.94 5.94
N GLN A 61 -7.00 -2.48 7.16
CA GLN A 61 -5.83 -2.83 7.98
C GLN A 61 -4.96 -3.90 7.33
N GLN A 62 -5.55 -4.93 6.71
CA GLN A 62 -4.81 -5.98 6.02
C GLN A 62 -4.05 -5.42 4.80
N VAL A 63 -4.70 -4.59 4.00
CA VAL A 63 -4.08 -3.92 2.84
C VAL A 63 -2.96 -3.00 3.28
N SER A 64 -3.14 -2.24 4.36
CA SER A 64 -2.10 -1.35 4.88
C SER A 64 -0.88 -2.13 5.38
N GLN A 65 -1.08 -3.26 6.08
CA GLN A 65 0.02 -4.14 6.49
C GLN A 65 0.75 -4.75 5.29
N TYR A 66 0.00 -5.19 4.27
CA TYR A 66 0.56 -5.73 3.04
C TYR A 66 1.41 -4.69 2.29
N SER A 67 0.91 -3.45 2.17
CA SER A 67 1.63 -2.34 1.55
C SER A 67 2.92 -1.98 2.30
N GLN A 68 2.89 -1.99 3.63
CA GLN A 68 4.09 -1.76 4.44
C GLN A 68 5.12 -2.87 4.23
N GLN A 69 4.70 -4.14 4.26
CA GLN A 69 5.57 -5.29 4.04
C GLN A 69 6.26 -5.22 2.65
N GLN A 70 5.50 -4.88 1.60
CA GLN A 70 6.03 -4.71 0.24
C GLN A 70 6.99 -3.52 0.14
N SER A 71 6.73 -2.43 0.84
CA SER A 71 7.64 -1.27 0.89
C SER A 71 8.96 -1.62 1.56
N ASP A 72 8.92 -2.34 2.67
CA ASP A 72 10.11 -2.80 3.40
C ASP A 72 10.94 -3.78 2.55
N GLU A 73 10.30 -4.68 1.80
CA GLU A 73 10.98 -5.58 0.85
C GLU A 73 11.66 -4.81 -0.29
N LEU A 74 11.00 -3.79 -0.82
CA LEU A 74 11.55 -2.95 -1.88
C LEU A 74 12.73 -2.10 -1.38
N GLU A 75 12.64 -1.56 -0.16
CA GLU A 75 13.73 -0.84 0.48
C GLU A 75 14.94 -1.75 0.68
N GLN A 76 14.73 -2.99 1.14
CA GLN A 76 15.81 -3.97 1.26
C GLN A 76 16.43 -4.32 -0.10
N GLN A 77 15.63 -4.47 -1.16
CA GLN A 77 16.15 -4.72 -2.51
C GLN A 77 16.96 -3.53 -3.03
N MET A 78 16.48 -2.30 -2.81
CA MET A 78 17.22 -1.08 -3.18
C MET A 78 18.51 -0.94 -2.40
N ALA A 79 18.52 -1.22 -1.09
CA ALA A 79 19.72 -1.22 -0.27
C ALA A 79 20.75 -2.26 -0.74
N ARG A 80 20.31 -3.46 -1.14
CA ARG A 80 21.17 -4.50 -1.73
C ARG A 80 21.72 -4.08 -3.09
N ALA A 81 20.90 -3.51 -3.97
CA ALA A 81 21.32 -3.00 -5.27
C ALA A 81 22.35 -1.88 -5.13
N ARG A 82 22.16 -0.97 -4.16
CA ARG A 82 23.08 0.14 -3.86
C ARG A 82 24.43 -0.39 -3.36
N ARG A 83 24.44 -1.33 -2.40
CA ARG A 83 25.67 -1.98 -1.93
C ARG A 83 26.40 -2.75 -3.02
N ASN A 84 25.68 -3.46 -3.89
CA ASN A 84 26.31 -4.15 -5.02
C ASN A 84 26.97 -3.17 -6.00
N ARG A 85 26.34 -2.02 -6.25
CA ARG A 85 26.91 -0.97 -7.10
C ARG A 85 28.18 -0.36 -6.49
N GLU A 86 28.15 -0.08 -5.19
CA GLU A 86 29.30 0.44 -4.44
C GLU A 86 30.45 -0.59 -4.39
N GLY A 87 30.15 -1.87 -4.12
CA GLY A 87 31.12 -2.96 -4.16
C GLY A 87 31.75 -3.15 -5.54
N ALA A 88 30.94 -3.16 -6.61
CA ALA A 88 31.44 -3.25 -7.98
C ALA A 88 32.33 -2.05 -8.37
N SER A 89 31.98 -0.83 -7.91
CA SER A 89 32.80 0.36 -8.14
C SER A 89 34.13 0.33 -7.37
N ALA A 90 34.15 -0.27 -6.17
CA ALA A 90 35.37 -0.45 -5.40
C ALA A 90 36.36 -1.36 -6.13
N TYR A 91 35.91 -2.50 -6.67
CA TYR A 91 36.77 -3.39 -7.46
C TYR A 91 37.30 -2.72 -8.74
N ALA A 92 36.49 -1.89 -9.41
CA ALA A 92 36.94 -1.15 -10.59
C ALA A 92 38.04 -0.13 -10.28
N GLN A 93 37.94 0.59 -9.16
CA GLN A 93 38.97 1.56 -8.75
C GLN A 93 40.29 0.89 -8.30
N PHE A 94 40.23 -0.32 -7.73
CA PHE A 94 41.45 -1.07 -7.40
C PHE A 94 42.11 -1.71 -8.62
N ALA A 95 41.34 -2.12 -9.64
CA ALA A 95 41.89 -2.66 -10.88
C ALA A 95 42.70 -1.61 -11.67
N GLU A 96 42.25 -0.35 -11.69
CA GLU A 96 42.93 0.73 -12.41
C GLU A 96 44.23 1.20 -11.73
N VAL A 97 44.38 0.96 -10.42
CA VAL A 97 45.61 1.25 -9.66
C VAL A 97 46.68 0.15 -9.85
N GLY A 98 46.30 -1.07 -10.21
CA GLY A 98 47.21 -2.20 -10.43
C GLY A 98 47.91 -2.20 -11.80
N GLU A 99 47.39 -1.49 -12.80
CA GLU A 99 47.96 -1.46 -14.18
C GLU A 99 49.01 -0.35 -14.40
N ARG A 100 49.36 0.44 -13.38
CA ARG A 100 50.42 1.47 -13.44
C ARG A 100 51.62 1.19 -12.52
N GLY A 101 51.81 -0.06 -12.09
CA GLY A 101 52.98 -0.51 -11.33
C GLY A 101 54.06 -1.10 -12.20
#